data_AF-A0A1R2C0W3-F1
#
_entry.id   AF-A0A1R2C0W3-F1
#
_cell.length_a   1.000
_cell.length_b   1.000
_cell.length_c   1.000
_cell.angle_alpha   90.00
_cell.angle_beta   90.00
_cell.angle_gamma   90.00
#
_symmetry.space_group_name_H-M   'P 1'
#
loop_
_entity.id
_entity.type
_entity.pdbx_description
1 polymer ?
#
loop_
_entity_poly.entity_id
_entity_poly.type
_entity_poly.pdbx_seq_one_letter_code
_entity_poly.pdbx_strand_id
1 'polypeptide(L)'
;MKSTIEVKKVVEFIVSCEYNNPIISQACSELNIDQVDLLPKPISEFVTDLNLPGNKDLAEIYSQHYEARRRAKIVILAKYLLDNNYINPSNLSDHKISRSLSSTNAQRPKSSNSTRPEQMEILKKSIIKKLNVENNLKKLKTEEENRRKYFESKLNAKSSRNNKKTINLNKIRFEKHDQRIREILNKKQKTQEDHEKYALSLINIQKSDYKVFSNSFQSSDKPLTPGKNIFRLKNIENDDSIDKQLDEIKLRMDKSAERAKKVLIKKALSGNLLSNNTNKVRMIKEGLSIETEKKNIEKLFKIKKDLMDSNKRREEFLFREKKRIAENMKNQEIKSCAVQKEIEKAQADKEKMLEEKSILKEKMTKEIKGVIDKGYQVMSFKAQMRKRDQEVNLNRLQKESITAREKRLEKIRLTESLNKSKGENDIKKVKDRLEAEIRTEISNNNSIFL
;
A
#
# COMPACT_ATOMS: atom_id res chain seq x y z
N MET A 1 14.92 10.17 26.39
CA MET A 1 14.77 9.45 25.11
C MET A 1 14.93 10.46 23.98
N LYS A 2 15.99 10.34 23.16
CA LYS A 2 16.22 11.22 21.99
C LYS A 2 15.08 11.09 20.97
N SER A 3 14.76 12.16 20.23
CA SER A 3 13.54 12.25 19.42
C SER A 3 13.55 11.27 18.23
N THR A 4 12.38 10.77 17.81
CA THR A 4 12.25 9.89 16.63
C THR A 4 12.69 10.57 15.32
N ILE A 5 12.82 11.89 15.32
CA ILE A 5 13.26 12.71 14.18
C ILE A 5 14.78 12.69 14.06
N GLU A 6 15.51 12.80 15.16
CA GLU A 6 16.98 12.73 15.17
C GLU A 6 17.48 11.36 14.69
N VAL A 7 16.85 10.28 15.15
CA VAL A 7 17.17 8.91 14.70
C VAL A 7 17.01 8.78 13.19
N LYS A 8 15.96 9.38 12.60
CA LYS A 8 15.74 9.36 11.16
C LYS A 8 16.85 10.08 10.39
N LYS A 9 17.30 11.25 10.85
CA LYS A 9 18.41 11.99 10.21
C LYS A 9 19.70 11.16 10.21
N VAL A 10 19.99 10.45 11.30
CA VAL A 10 21.17 9.59 11.38
C VAL A 10 21.04 8.34 10.51
N VAL A 11 19.84 7.74 10.41
CA VAL A 11 19.59 6.65 9.45
C VAL A 11 19.83 7.11 8.01
N GLU A 12 19.34 8.30 7.63
CA GLU A 12 19.56 8.87 6.29
C GLU A 12 21.06 9.10 6.04
N PHE A 13 21.80 9.58 7.03
CA PHE A 13 23.25 9.71 6.96
C PHE A 13 23.96 8.37 6.73
N ILE A 14 23.63 7.33 7.52
CA ILE A 14 24.21 5.99 7.38
C ILE A 14 24.03 5.45 5.96
N VAL A 15 22.83 5.62 5.39
CA VAL A 15 22.52 5.18 4.02
C VAL A 15 23.27 6.02 2.98
N SER A 16 23.40 7.34 3.19
CA SER A 16 24.10 8.25 2.26
C SER A 16 25.60 8.00 2.15
N CYS A 17 26.23 7.49 3.21
CA CYS A 17 27.64 7.14 3.23
C CYS A 17 27.90 5.69 2.77
N GLU A 18 26.90 5.03 2.17
CA GLU A 18 26.97 3.64 1.71
C GLU A 18 27.51 2.68 2.80
N TYR A 19 27.18 2.96 4.07
CA TYR A 19 27.59 2.17 5.23
C TYR A 19 29.12 2.10 5.47
N ASN A 20 29.94 2.80 4.68
CA ASN A 20 31.41 2.69 4.67
C ASN A 20 32.12 3.75 5.53
N ASN A 21 31.37 4.52 6.31
CA ASN A 21 31.97 5.54 7.18
C ASN A 21 32.75 4.86 8.34
N PRO A 22 33.98 5.30 8.67
CA PRO A 22 34.76 4.73 9.77
C PRO A 22 34.02 4.67 11.10
N ILE A 23 33.20 5.68 11.41
CA ILE A 23 32.39 5.76 12.64
C ILE A 23 31.31 4.67 12.65
N ILE A 24 30.75 4.34 11.48
CA ILE A 24 29.77 3.26 11.32
C ILE A 24 30.45 1.90 11.51
N SER A 25 31.63 1.70 10.92
CA SER A 25 32.39 0.45 11.06
C SER A 25 32.81 0.19 12.52
N GLN A 26 33.27 1.23 13.22
CA GLN A 26 33.57 1.17 14.64
C GLN A 26 32.33 0.81 15.48
N ALA A 27 31.21 1.50 15.26
CA ALA A 27 29.97 1.21 15.96
C ALA A 27 29.40 -0.18 15.64
N CYS A 28 29.58 -0.68 14.42
CA CYS A 28 29.26 -2.07 14.05
C CYS A 28 30.09 -3.08 14.83
N SER A 29 31.40 -2.83 14.97
CA SER A 29 32.29 -3.65 15.78
C SER A 29 31.88 -3.65 17.26
N GLU A 30 31.58 -2.47 17.82
CA GLU A 30 31.15 -2.31 19.22
C GLU A 30 29.80 -2.98 19.51
N LEU A 31 28.91 -3.04 18.51
CA LEU A 31 27.59 -3.69 18.62
C LEU A 31 27.56 -5.17 18.19
N ASN A 32 28.70 -5.74 17.79
CA ASN A 32 28.77 -7.08 17.17
C ASN A 32 27.81 -7.25 15.99
N ILE A 33 27.69 -6.22 15.15
CA ILE A 33 26.91 -6.25 13.90
C ILE A 33 27.88 -6.37 12.74
N ASP A 34 27.77 -7.44 11.96
CA ASP A 34 28.52 -7.57 10.71
C ASP A 34 28.09 -6.47 9.73
N GLN A 35 29.06 -5.74 9.18
CA GLN A 35 28.83 -4.64 8.26
C GLN A 35 28.17 -5.12 6.96
N VAL A 36 28.41 -6.37 6.56
CA VAL A 36 27.76 -7.01 5.40
C VAL A 36 26.24 -7.10 5.58
N ASP A 37 25.76 -7.26 6.81
CA ASP A 37 24.32 -7.36 7.11
C ASP A 37 23.56 -6.04 6.95
N LEU A 38 24.26 -4.92 6.79
CA LEU A 38 23.65 -3.61 6.51
C LEU A 38 23.34 -3.41 5.02
N LEU A 39 23.95 -4.22 4.16
CA LEU A 39 23.80 -4.11 2.71
C LEU A 39 22.49 -4.75 2.23
N PRO A 40 21.76 -4.09 1.31
CA PRO A 40 20.59 -4.68 0.68
C PRO A 40 20.99 -5.89 -0.17
N LYS A 41 20.19 -6.96 -0.12
CA LYS A 41 20.39 -8.16 -0.95
C LYS A 41 19.26 -8.29 -1.97
N PRO A 42 19.55 -8.56 -3.26
CA PRO A 42 18.53 -8.81 -4.26
C PRO A 42 17.77 -10.11 -3.97
N ILE A 43 16.50 -10.18 -4.39
CA ILE A 43 15.63 -11.37 -4.19
C ILE A 43 16.27 -12.63 -4.79
N SER A 44 17.05 -12.48 -5.88
CA SER A 44 17.76 -13.58 -6.55
C SER A 44 18.73 -14.33 -5.64
N GLU A 45 19.30 -13.69 -4.61
CA GLU A 45 20.18 -14.37 -3.64
C GLU A 45 19.43 -15.33 -2.71
N PHE A 46 18.10 -15.21 -2.63
CA PHE A 46 17.25 -16.06 -1.80
C PHE A 46 16.55 -17.18 -2.58
N VAL A 47 16.76 -17.24 -3.91
CA VAL A 47 16.20 -18.28 -4.77
C VAL A 47 17.18 -19.45 -4.85
N THR A 48 16.80 -20.59 -4.26
CA THR A 48 17.64 -21.79 -4.25
C THR A 48 17.52 -22.64 -5.53
N ASP A 49 16.37 -22.58 -6.22
CA ASP A 49 16.10 -23.28 -7.47
C ASP A 49 15.01 -22.55 -8.28
N LEU A 50 15.36 -22.01 -9.45
CA LEU A 50 14.45 -21.25 -10.30
C LEU A 50 13.30 -22.11 -10.88
N ASN A 51 13.45 -23.43 -10.90
CA ASN A 51 12.50 -24.33 -11.57
C ASN A 51 11.44 -24.92 -10.62
N LEU A 52 11.56 -24.70 -9.31
CA LEU A 52 10.59 -25.21 -8.34
C LEU A 52 9.36 -24.27 -8.23
N PRO A 53 8.13 -24.76 -8.46
CA PRO A 53 6.92 -23.96 -8.24
C PRO A 53 6.80 -23.57 -6.75
N GLY A 54 6.58 -22.28 -6.48
CA GLY A 54 6.50 -21.72 -5.13
C GLY A 54 7.82 -21.19 -4.56
N ASN A 55 8.96 -21.39 -5.22
CA ASN A 55 10.24 -20.87 -4.74
C ASN A 55 10.35 -19.34 -4.84
N LYS A 56 9.64 -18.73 -5.79
CA LYS A 56 9.57 -17.26 -5.91
C LYS A 56 8.85 -16.61 -4.72
N ASP A 57 7.71 -17.17 -4.32
CA ASP A 57 6.94 -16.66 -3.17
C ASP A 57 7.73 -16.83 -1.86
N LEU A 58 8.45 -17.96 -1.72
CA LEU A 58 9.30 -18.22 -0.57
C LEU A 58 10.53 -17.28 -0.53
N ALA A 59 11.17 -17.04 -1.67
CA ALA A 59 12.27 -16.08 -1.80
C ALA A 59 11.82 -14.64 -1.49
N GLU A 60 10.58 -14.27 -1.87
CA GLU A 60 10.00 -12.97 -1.53
C GLU A 60 9.79 -12.82 -0.01
N ILE A 61 9.26 -13.86 0.65
CA ILE A 61 9.10 -13.89 2.11
C ILE A 61 10.47 -13.75 2.81
N TYR A 62 11.49 -14.50 2.36
CA TYR A 62 12.83 -14.39 2.94
C TYR A 62 13.47 -13.03 2.71
N SER A 63 13.31 -12.45 1.51
CA SER A 63 13.76 -11.09 1.20
C SER A 63 13.11 -10.05 2.12
N GLN A 64 11.78 -10.13 2.34
CA GLN A 64 11.07 -9.23 3.25
C GLN A 64 11.56 -9.36 4.70
N HIS A 65 11.79 -10.59 5.18
CA HIS A 65 12.34 -10.83 6.52
C HIS A 65 13.77 -10.31 6.67
N TYR A 66 14.62 -10.53 5.68
CA TYR A 66 15.97 -9.99 5.64
C TYR A 66 15.94 -8.46 5.70
N GLU A 67 15.12 -7.82 4.87
CA GLU A 67 14.97 -6.37 4.79
C GLU A 67 14.47 -5.77 6.11
N ALA A 68 13.51 -6.42 6.77
CA ALA A 68 13.03 -6.01 8.09
C ALA A 68 14.13 -6.08 9.16
N ARG A 69 14.94 -7.15 9.18
CA ARG A 69 16.08 -7.30 10.10
C ARG A 69 17.16 -6.27 9.83
N ARG A 70 17.51 -6.05 8.55
CA ARG A 70 18.49 -5.05 8.12
C ARG A 70 18.08 -3.66 8.61
N ARG A 71 16.83 -3.25 8.37
CA ARG A 71 16.31 -1.95 8.84
C ARG A 71 16.36 -1.81 10.36
N ALA A 72 16.06 -2.88 11.09
CA ALA A 72 16.15 -2.88 12.55
C ALA A 72 17.61 -2.67 13.02
N LYS A 73 18.58 -3.37 12.40
CA LYS A 73 20.02 -3.19 12.68
C LYS A 73 20.48 -1.75 12.42
N ILE A 74 20.07 -1.16 11.29
CA ILE A 74 20.39 0.25 10.97
C ILE A 74 19.82 1.21 12.01
N VAL A 75 18.59 0.98 12.50
CA VAL A 75 17.99 1.82 13.54
C VAL A 75 18.69 1.67 14.90
N ILE A 76 19.10 0.45 15.26
CA ILE A 76 19.89 0.21 16.47
C ILE A 76 21.23 0.95 16.38
N LEU A 77 21.91 0.85 15.24
CA LEU A 77 23.15 1.56 14.97
C LEU A 77 22.98 3.08 15.03
N ALA A 78 21.94 3.62 14.40
CA ALA A 78 21.64 5.06 14.46
C ALA A 78 21.38 5.56 15.89
N LYS A 79 20.67 4.77 16.71
CA LYS A 79 20.47 5.09 18.12
C LYS A 79 21.78 5.05 18.90
N TYR A 80 22.61 4.04 18.68
CA TYR A 80 23.91 3.93 19.33
C TYR A 80 24.83 5.12 19.01
N LEU A 81 24.90 5.50 17.74
CA LEU A 81 25.68 6.67 17.28
C LEU A 81 25.18 7.97 17.90
N LEU A 82 23.87 8.10 18.08
CA LEU A 82 23.28 9.23 18.79
C LEU A 82 23.59 9.18 20.28
N ASP A 83 23.30 8.08 20.95
CA ASP A 83 23.40 7.97 22.42
C ASP A 83 24.84 8.17 22.91
N ASN A 84 25.85 7.73 22.14
CA ASN A 84 27.27 7.96 22.42
C ASN A 84 27.81 9.30 21.87
N ASN A 85 26.95 10.15 21.29
CA ASN A 85 27.31 11.44 20.71
C ASN A 85 28.40 11.39 19.62
N TYR A 86 28.56 10.25 18.94
CA TYR A 86 29.46 10.12 17.79
C TYR A 86 29.01 10.98 16.60
N ILE A 87 27.71 11.25 16.50
CA ILE A 87 27.12 12.11 15.47
C ILE A 87 26.16 13.10 16.14
N ASN A 88 26.33 14.38 15.82
CA ASN A 88 25.37 15.41 16.21
C ASN A 88 24.38 15.68 15.06
N PRO A 89 23.07 15.39 15.23
CA PRO A 89 22.08 15.55 14.17
C PRO A 89 21.83 17.01 13.75
N SER A 90 22.31 18.00 14.51
CA SER A 90 22.33 19.41 14.10
C SER A 90 23.36 19.71 13.00
N ASN A 91 24.42 18.90 12.92
CA ASN A 91 25.52 19.05 11.95
C ASN A 91 25.25 18.27 10.67
N LEU A 92 24.32 17.32 10.72
CA LEU A 92 23.79 16.68 9.52
C LEU A 92 22.91 17.71 8.82
N SER A 93 23.42 18.27 7.71
CA SER A 93 22.61 19.15 6.87
C SER A 93 21.30 18.44 6.53
N ASP A 94 20.18 19.18 6.50
CA ASP A 94 18.96 18.69 5.88
C ASP A 94 19.31 18.40 4.42
N HIS A 95 19.72 17.16 4.12
CA HIS A 95 19.94 16.68 2.77
C HIS A 95 18.57 16.64 2.10
N LYS A 96 18.11 17.82 1.68
CA LYS A 96 17.20 17.95 0.57
C LYS A 96 17.86 17.15 -0.53
N ILE A 97 17.22 16.07 -0.95
CA ILE A 97 17.52 15.37 -2.18
C ILE A 97 17.47 16.42 -3.30
N SER A 98 18.61 17.03 -3.57
CA SER A 98 18.82 17.96 -4.66
C SER A 98 18.79 17.13 -5.92
N ARG A 99 17.59 16.99 -6.50
CA ARG A 99 17.48 16.75 -7.94
C ARG A 99 18.14 17.94 -8.62
N SER A 100 19.42 17.80 -8.94
CA SER A 100 20.16 18.72 -9.77
C SER A 100 19.57 18.69 -11.18
N LEU A 101 18.64 19.60 -11.45
CA LEU A 101 18.46 20.13 -12.80
C LEU A 101 19.20 21.47 -12.79
N SER A 102 20.29 21.51 -13.55
CA SER A 102 21.12 22.68 -13.83
C SER A 102 20.28 23.91 -14.19
N SER A 103 20.37 24.97 -13.38
CA SER A 103 19.92 26.32 -13.74
C SER A 103 21.12 27.27 -13.81
N THR A 104 21.85 27.23 -14.90
CA THR A 104 22.73 28.31 -15.34
C THR A 104 21.89 29.36 -16.06
N ASN A 105 21.65 30.50 -15.40
CA ASN A 105 21.95 31.84 -15.92
C ASN A 105 21.22 32.90 -15.10
N ALA A 106 21.97 33.50 -14.17
CA ALA A 106 21.72 34.85 -13.71
C ALA A 106 22.34 35.82 -14.73
N GLN A 107 21.52 36.41 -15.60
CA GLN A 107 21.83 37.70 -16.20
C GLN A 107 20.62 38.60 -16.06
N ARG A 108 20.74 39.57 -15.16
CA ARG A 108 19.77 40.62 -14.87
C ARG A 108 20.22 41.87 -15.63
N PRO A 109 19.48 42.37 -16.64
CA PRO A 109 19.77 43.68 -17.20
C PRO A 109 19.27 44.77 -16.24
N LYS A 110 20.08 45.81 -16.06
CA LYS A 110 19.78 47.01 -15.29
C LYS A 110 18.63 47.80 -15.95
N SER A 111 17.75 48.35 -15.11
CA SER A 111 16.61 49.16 -15.50
C SER A 111 17.03 50.50 -16.08
N SER A 112 16.57 50.81 -17.30
CA SER A 112 16.48 52.19 -17.81
C SER A 112 15.00 52.56 -17.96
N ASN A 113 14.56 53.54 -17.19
CA ASN A 113 13.21 54.11 -17.26
C ASN A 113 12.98 54.76 -18.63
N SER A 114 12.00 54.25 -19.38
CA SER A 114 11.37 54.96 -20.50
C SER A 114 9.90 54.57 -20.53
N THR A 115 9.07 55.46 -19.98
CA THR A 115 7.63 55.29 -19.85
C THR A 115 6.98 55.42 -21.23
N ARG A 116 6.90 54.30 -21.98
CA ARG A 116 6.06 54.18 -23.17
C ARG A 116 4.73 53.48 -22.83
N PRO A 117 3.58 53.92 -23.39
CA PRO A 117 2.25 53.37 -23.07
C PRO A 117 2.12 51.85 -23.23
N GLU A 118 2.87 51.27 -24.17
CA GLU A 118 2.89 49.83 -24.45
C GLU A 118 3.50 48.99 -23.32
N GLN A 119 4.46 49.53 -22.56
CA GLN A 119 5.03 48.81 -21.41
C GLN A 119 4.05 48.75 -20.24
N MET A 120 3.16 49.74 -20.10
CA MET A 120 2.15 49.79 -19.05
C MET A 120 1.04 48.75 -19.26
N GLU A 121 0.66 48.47 -20.51
CA GLU A 121 -0.25 47.36 -20.84
C GLU A 121 0.37 46.00 -20.57
N ILE A 122 1.65 45.80 -20.91
CA ILE A 122 2.39 44.57 -20.62
C ILE A 122 2.47 44.36 -19.10
N LEU A 123 2.74 45.43 -18.34
CA LEU A 123 2.75 45.38 -16.88
C LEU A 123 1.39 45.03 -16.30
N LYS A 124 0.30 45.67 -16.77
CA LYS A 124 -1.09 45.35 -16.35
C LYS A 124 -1.44 43.88 -16.65
N LYS A 125 -1.13 43.37 -17.85
CA LYS A 125 -1.33 41.95 -18.21
C LYS A 125 -0.52 41.02 -17.30
N SER A 126 0.71 41.40 -16.93
CA SER A 126 1.54 40.62 -16.00
C SER A 126 0.99 40.60 -14.58
N ILE A 127 0.45 41.72 -14.10
CA ILE A 127 -0.17 41.86 -12.77
C ILE A 127 -1.46 41.02 -12.70
N ILE A 128 -2.31 41.09 -13.73
CA ILE A 128 -3.53 40.27 -13.82
C ILE A 128 -3.17 38.78 -13.84
N LYS A 129 -2.13 38.40 -14.59
CA LYS A 129 -1.66 37.00 -14.64
C LYS A 129 -1.15 36.54 -13.27
N LYS A 130 -0.40 37.37 -12.55
CA LYS A 130 0.04 37.08 -11.16
C LYS A 130 -1.14 36.93 -10.20
N LEU A 131 -2.09 37.86 -10.22
CA LEU A 131 -3.30 37.81 -9.39
C LEU A 131 -4.15 36.56 -9.67
N ASN A 132 -4.28 36.16 -10.95
CA ASN A 132 -4.98 34.92 -11.30
C ASN A 132 -4.26 33.67 -10.81
N VAL A 133 -2.92 33.62 -10.91
CA VAL A 133 -2.13 32.52 -10.35
C VAL A 133 -2.28 32.46 -8.84
N GLU A 134 -2.26 33.60 -8.16
CA GLU A 134 -2.40 33.68 -6.70
C GLU A 134 -3.81 33.26 -6.22
N ASN A 135 -4.86 33.68 -6.94
CA ASN A 135 -6.23 33.25 -6.68
C ASN A 135 -6.44 31.76 -6.95
N ASN A 136 -5.84 31.21 -8.00
CA ASN A 136 -5.89 29.77 -8.28
C ASN A 136 -5.14 28.96 -7.21
N LEU A 137 -3.99 29.45 -6.73
CA LEU A 137 -3.26 28.85 -5.63
C LEU A 137 -4.06 28.88 -4.32
N LYS A 138 -4.76 29.97 -4.02
CA LYS A 138 -5.68 30.03 -2.88
C LYS A 138 -6.82 29.02 -2.99
N LYS A 139 -7.45 28.90 -4.17
CA LYS A 139 -8.50 27.91 -4.43
C LYS A 139 -7.98 26.47 -4.24
N LEU A 140 -6.82 26.15 -4.81
CA LEU A 140 -6.18 24.83 -4.66
C LEU A 140 -5.88 24.51 -3.19
N LYS A 141 -5.36 25.47 -2.42
CA LYS A 141 -5.10 25.27 -0.99
C LYS A 141 -6.38 24.98 -0.20
N THR A 142 -7.46 25.71 -0.44
CA THR A 142 -8.75 25.45 0.24
C THR A 142 -9.36 24.11 -0.17
N GLU A 143 -9.20 23.69 -1.43
CA GLU A 143 -9.72 22.41 -1.92
C GLU A 143 -8.93 21.23 -1.33
N GLU A 144 -7.61 21.38 -1.18
CA GLU A 144 -6.74 20.39 -0.54
C GLU A 144 -6.99 20.30 0.97
N GLU A 145 -7.20 21.42 1.66
CA GLU A 145 -7.56 21.43 3.08
C GLU A 145 -8.94 20.78 3.33
N ASN A 146 -9.92 21.04 2.45
CA ASN A 146 -11.22 20.38 2.49
C ASN A 146 -11.12 18.88 2.23
N ARG A 147 -10.29 18.45 1.26
CA ARG A 147 -9.98 17.03 1.04
C ARG A 147 -9.35 16.38 2.27
N ARG A 148 -8.42 17.07 2.92
CA ARG A 148 -7.73 16.57 4.12
C ARG A 148 -8.71 16.40 5.28
N LYS A 149 -9.53 17.41 5.57
CA LYS A 149 -10.58 17.34 6.61
C LYS A 149 -11.59 16.23 6.34
N TYR A 150 -12.00 16.05 5.07
CA TYR A 150 -12.90 14.97 4.69
C TYR A 150 -12.28 13.57 4.86
N PHE A 151 -11.00 13.42 4.52
CA PHE A 151 -10.27 12.17 4.69
C PHE A 151 -10.08 11.82 6.17
N GLU A 152 -9.73 12.81 6.99
CA GLU A 152 -9.54 12.68 8.43
C GLU A 152 -10.86 12.33 9.15
N SER A 153 -11.98 12.95 8.75
CA SER A 153 -13.33 12.57 9.20
C SER A 153 -13.68 11.12 8.82
N LYS A 154 -13.39 10.69 7.60
CA LYS A 154 -13.58 9.29 7.15
C LYS A 154 -12.74 8.30 7.95
N LEU A 155 -11.50 8.65 8.27
CA LEU A 155 -10.60 7.84 9.11
C LEU A 155 -11.15 7.73 10.54
N ASN A 156 -11.56 8.84 11.15
CA ASN A 156 -12.14 8.86 12.49
C ASN A 156 -13.45 8.07 12.57
N ALA A 157 -14.31 8.16 11.55
CA ALA A 157 -15.53 7.35 11.47
C ALA A 157 -15.23 5.84 11.35
N LYS A 158 -14.22 5.44 10.55
CA LYS A 158 -13.78 4.04 10.44
C LYS A 158 -13.16 3.51 11.75
N SER A 159 -12.33 4.32 12.40
CA SER A 159 -11.73 4.01 13.71
C SER A 159 -12.79 3.77 14.79
N SER A 160 -13.76 4.69 14.92
CA SER A 160 -14.86 4.59 15.88
C SER A 160 -15.74 3.35 15.64
N ARG A 161 -16.00 3.00 14.38
CA ARG A 161 -16.80 1.81 14.01
C ARG A 161 -16.08 0.50 14.34
N ASN A 162 -14.76 0.43 14.16
CA ASN A 162 -13.96 -0.72 14.54
C ASN A 162 -13.90 -0.87 16.06
N ASN A 163 -13.64 0.22 16.80
CA ASN A 163 -13.59 0.16 18.27
C ASN A 163 -14.93 -0.28 18.89
N LYS A 164 -16.08 0.24 18.40
CA LYS A 164 -17.40 -0.19 18.89
C LYS A 164 -17.70 -1.67 18.61
N LYS A 165 -17.26 -2.20 17.46
CA LYS A 165 -17.41 -3.64 17.16
C LYS A 165 -16.54 -4.52 18.06
N THR A 166 -15.31 -4.13 18.33
CA THR A 166 -14.39 -4.88 19.19
C THR A 166 -14.86 -4.90 20.64
N ILE A 167 -15.35 -3.76 21.15
CA ILE A 167 -15.89 -3.65 22.51
C ILE A 167 -17.14 -4.53 22.70
N ASN A 168 -18.07 -4.53 21.74
CA ASN A 168 -19.27 -5.39 21.81
C ASN A 168 -18.94 -6.89 21.71
N LEU A 169 -17.98 -7.29 20.88
CA LEU A 169 -17.56 -8.69 20.78
C LEU A 169 -16.91 -9.20 22.07
N ASN A 170 -16.11 -8.36 22.74
CA ASN A 170 -15.52 -8.71 24.03
C ASN A 170 -16.60 -8.79 25.12
N LYS A 171 -17.56 -7.86 25.16
CA LYS A 171 -18.68 -7.92 26.11
C LYS A 171 -19.49 -9.23 25.98
N ILE A 172 -19.85 -9.62 24.75
CA ILE A 172 -20.57 -10.87 24.48
C ILE A 172 -19.73 -12.11 24.86
N ARG A 173 -18.41 -12.07 24.68
CA ARG A 173 -17.51 -13.15 25.11
C ARG A 173 -17.46 -13.27 26.63
N PHE A 174 -17.38 -12.16 27.36
CA PHE A 174 -17.40 -12.16 28.82
C PHE A 174 -18.74 -12.67 29.38
N GLU A 175 -19.87 -12.22 28.84
CA GLU A 175 -21.20 -12.71 29.26
C GLU A 175 -21.35 -14.22 29.05
N LYS A 176 -20.91 -14.76 27.91
CA LYS A 176 -20.93 -16.21 27.65
C LYS A 176 -19.99 -16.99 28.55
N HIS A 177 -18.84 -16.42 28.89
CA HIS A 177 -17.89 -17.03 29.81
C HIS A 177 -18.46 -17.09 31.24
N ASP A 178 -19.05 -16.00 31.72
CA ASP A 178 -19.69 -15.95 33.05
C ASP A 178 -20.90 -16.87 33.15
N GLN A 179 -21.66 -17.02 32.07
CA GLN A 179 -22.76 -17.98 32.01
C GLN A 179 -22.25 -19.42 32.13
N ARG A 180 -21.17 -19.78 31.43
CA ARG A 180 -20.54 -21.10 31.57
C ARG A 180 -19.97 -21.35 32.96
N ILE A 181 -19.34 -20.34 33.58
CA ILE A 181 -18.84 -20.46 34.95
C ILE A 181 -20.00 -20.71 35.91
N ARG A 182 -21.11 -19.96 35.79
CA ARG A 182 -22.31 -20.20 36.60
C ARG A 182 -22.89 -21.60 36.40
N GLU A 183 -22.96 -22.09 35.17
CA GLU A 183 -23.40 -23.46 34.89
C GLU A 183 -22.48 -24.53 35.52
N ILE A 184 -21.15 -24.33 35.47
CA ILE A 184 -20.18 -25.23 36.10
C ILE A 184 -20.33 -25.22 37.62
N LEU A 185 -20.48 -24.04 38.22
CA LEU A 185 -20.69 -23.90 39.66
C LEU A 185 -21.98 -24.56 40.11
N ASN A 186 -23.09 -24.35 39.38
CA ASN A 186 -24.36 -25.01 39.67
C ASN A 186 -24.27 -26.54 39.53
N LYS A 187 -23.53 -27.05 38.54
CA LYS A 187 -23.29 -28.49 38.41
C LYS A 187 -22.49 -29.05 39.58
N LYS A 188 -21.42 -28.35 39.99
CA LYS A 188 -20.61 -28.75 41.15
C LYS A 188 -21.42 -28.73 42.44
N GLN A 189 -22.23 -27.69 42.65
CA GLN A 189 -23.11 -27.59 43.81
C GLN A 189 -24.12 -28.72 43.84
N LYS A 190 -24.78 -29.01 42.71
CA LYS A 190 -25.71 -30.15 42.61
C LYS A 190 -25.03 -31.49 42.91
N THR A 191 -23.83 -31.71 42.36
CA THR A 191 -23.04 -32.91 42.68
C THR A 191 -22.72 -32.99 44.17
N GLN A 192 -22.35 -31.86 44.80
CA GLN A 192 -22.10 -31.84 46.24
C GLN A 192 -23.36 -32.16 47.05
N GLU A 193 -24.51 -31.57 46.71
CA GLU A 193 -25.80 -31.86 47.35
C GLU A 193 -26.22 -33.33 47.18
N ASP A 194 -25.98 -33.93 46.01
CA ASP A 194 -26.27 -35.34 45.75
C ASP A 194 -25.34 -36.26 46.56
N HIS A 195 -24.05 -35.89 46.69
CA HIS A 195 -23.09 -36.60 47.54
C HIS A 195 -23.44 -36.49 49.03
N GLU A 196 -23.89 -35.32 49.50
CA GLU A 196 -24.34 -35.11 50.88
C GLU A 196 -25.61 -35.91 51.19
N LYS A 197 -26.59 -35.93 50.27
CA LYS A 197 -27.79 -36.79 50.39
C LYS A 197 -27.44 -38.27 50.43
N TYR A 198 -26.49 -38.71 49.61
CA TYR A 198 -26.01 -40.09 49.61
C TYR A 198 -25.25 -40.44 50.90
N ALA A 199 -24.41 -39.54 51.41
CA ALA A 199 -23.75 -39.75 52.69
C ALA A 199 -24.76 -39.84 53.86
N LEU A 200 -25.77 -38.97 53.86
CA LEU A 200 -26.85 -39.00 54.85
C LEU A 200 -27.71 -40.28 54.75
N SER A 201 -27.95 -40.79 53.54
CA SER A 201 -28.68 -42.06 53.37
C SER A 201 -27.87 -43.25 53.89
N LEU A 202 -26.55 -43.28 53.68
CA LEU A 202 -25.67 -44.30 54.25
C LEU A 202 -25.63 -44.27 55.79
N ILE A 203 -25.67 -43.07 56.39
CA ILE A 203 -25.75 -42.92 57.86
C ILE A 203 -27.08 -43.47 58.39
N ASN A 204 -28.18 -43.28 57.66
CA ASN A 204 -29.48 -43.84 58.04
C ASN A 204 -29.54 -45.36 57.88
N ILE A 205 -28.90 -45.93 56.86
CA ILE A 205 -28.78 -47.39 56.67
C ILE A 205 -27.94 -48.02 57.79
N GLN A 206 -26.87 -47.35 58.25
CA GLN A 206 -26.05 -47.86 59.38
C GLN A 206 -26.81 -47.89 60.71
N LYS A 207 -27.85 -47.07 60.91
CA LYS A 207 -28.68 -47.11 62.13
C LYS A 207 -29.72 -48.24 62.13
N SER A 208 -30.19 -48.69 60.96
CA SER A 208 -31.12 -49.82 60.86
C SER A 208 -30.42 -51.18 60.92
N ASP A 209 -29.23 -51.29 60.33
CA ASP A 209 -28.52 -52.58 60.24
C ASP A 209 -27.72 -52.91 61.50
N TYR A 210 -27.39 -51.93 62.34
CA TYR A 210 -26.77 -52.18 63.65
C TYR A 210 -27.72 -52.77 64.70
N LYS A 211 -29.04 -52.72 64.48
CA LYS A 211 -29.99 -53.39 65.39
C LYS A 211 -30.10 -54.90 65.15
N VAL A 212 -29.60 -55.42 64.03
CA VAL A 212 -29.69 -56.86 63.69
C VAL A 212 -28.36 -57.58 63.87
N PHE A 213 -27.22 -56.87 63.84
CA PHE A 213 -25.90 -57.46 64.06
C PHE A 213 -25.50 -57.65 65.54
N SER A 214 -26.21 -57.05 66.49
CA SER A 214 -25.90 -57.21 67.93
C SER A 214 -26.65 -58.36 68.63
N ASN A 215 -27.49 -59.12 67.91
CA ASN A 215 -28.31 -60.20 68.50
C ASN A 215 -27.91 -61.62 68.07
N SER A 216 -26.78 -61.83 67.39
CA SER A 216 -26.32 -63.18 67.00
C SER A 216 -25.25 -63.79 67.92
N PHE A 217 -24.88 -63.13 69.03
CA PHE A 217 -23.98 -63.68 70.06
C PHE A 217 -24.68 -64.14 71.34
N GLN A 218 -26.01 -64.31 71.30
CA GLN A 218 -26.77 -64.99 72.35
C GLN A 218 -27.60 -66.13 71.74
N SER A 219 -26.94 -67.11 71.12
CA SER A 219 -27.56 -68.43 70.92
C SER A 219 -27.31 -69.28 72.16
N SER A 220 -28.39 -69.54 72.86
CA SER A 220 -28.56 -70.45 73.98
C SER A 220 -28.34 -71.91 73.59
N ASP A 221 -27.12 -72.26 73.18
CA ASP A 221 -26.67 -73.64 73.09
C ASP A 221 -25.28 -73.72 73.68
N LYS A 222 -25.21 -74.34 74.87
CA LYS A 222 -23.95 -74.76 75.47
C LYS A 222 -23.18 -75.55 74.40
N PRO A 223 -21.89 -75.28 74.16
CA PRO A 223 -21.09 -76.24 73.42
C PRO A 223 -21.09 -77.54 74.23
N LEU A 224 -21.84 -78.54 73.74
CA LEU A 224 -21.62 -79.94 74.07
C LEU A 224 -20.24 -80.30 73.55
N THR A 225 -19.19 -79.87 74.25
CA THR A 225 -17.89 -80.51 74.17
C THR A 225 -18.15 -81.99 74.44
N PRO A 226 -17.87 -82.90 73.50
CA PRO A 226 -17.72 -84.29 73.85
C PRO A 226 -16.39 -84.37 74.58
N GLY A 227 -16.39 -83.93 75.84
CA GLY A 227 -15.66 -84.60 76.89
C GLY A 227 -16.24 -86.00 76.95
N LYS A 228 -15.92 -86.82 75.94
CA LYS A 228 -15.98 -88.26 76.06
C LYS A 228 -15.24 -88.51 77.35
N ASN A 229 -15.97 -88.97 78.35
CA ASN A 229 -15.45 -89.74 79.45
C ASN A 229 -14.30 -90.55 78.87
N ILE A 230 -13.08 -90.15 79.20
CA ILE A 230 -11.99 -91.10 79.24
C ILE A 230 -12.49 -92.02 80.33
N PHE A 231 -13.20 -93.08 79.93
CA PHE A 231 -13.33 -94.26 80.75
C PHE A 231 -11.90 -94.58 81.10
N ARG A 232 -11.50 -94.20 82.32
CA ARG A 232 -10.37 -94.84 83.00
C ARG A 232 -10.53 -96.31 82.68
N LEU A 233 -9.49 -96.90 82.10
CA LEU A 233 -9.29 -98.35 82.07
C LEU A 233 -9.67 -98.88 83.45
N LYS A 234 -10.92 -99.29 83.56
CA LYS A 234 -11.50 -99.99 84.69
C LYS A 234 -11.87 -101.31 84.07
N ASN A 235 -11.17 -102.33 84.55
CA ASN A 235 -11.13 -103.71 84.11
C ASN A 235 -10.08 -103.93 83.01
N ILE A 236 -8.80 -103.90 83.42
CA ILE A 236 -7.84 -104.84 82.86
C ILE A 236 -7.92 -106.05 83.79
N GLU A 237 -8.70 -107.05 83.39
CA GLU A 237 -8.45 -108.41 83.86
C GLU A 237 -7.08 -108.83 83.32
N ASN A 238 -6.25 -109.38 84.20
CA ASN A 238 -4.95 -109.93 83.87
C ASN A 238 -5.12 -111.11 82.90
N ASP A 239 -4.97 -110.89 81.59
CA ASP A 239 -4.40 -111.82 80.58
C ASP A 239 -4.75 -111.45 79.13
N ASP A 240 -4.37 -110.24 78.68
CA ASP A 240 -4.29 -109.95 77.25
C ASP A 240 -3.01 -109.15 76.97
N SER A 241 -2.17 -109.68 76.06
CA SER A 241 -0.77 -109.23 75.89
C SER A 241 -0.69 -107.76 75.51
N ILE A 242 0.33 -107.08 76.03
CA ILE A 242 0.68 -105.68 75.75
C ILE A 242 0.65 -105.38 74.24
N ASP A 243 0.98 -106.37 73.40
CA ASP A 243 0.95 -106.27 71.95
C ASP A 243 -0.46 -106.00 71.39
N LYS A 244 -1.52 -106.62 71.93
CA LYS A 244 -2.90 -106.34 71.49
C LYS A 244 -3.32 -104.91 71.79
N GLN A 245 -2.88 -104.35 72.92
CA GLN A 245 -3.17 -102.96 73.29
C GLN A 245 -2.40 -101.97 72.39
N LEU A 246 -1.14 -102.28 72.07
CA LEU A 246 -0.34 -101.49 71.13
C LEU A 246 -0.93 -101.53 69.72
N ASP A 247 -1.38 -102.70 69.26
CA ASP A 247 -2.07 -102.85 67.98
C ASP A 247 -3.38 -102.07 67.92
N GLU A 248 -4.15 -102.03 69.01
CA GLU A 248 -5.37 -101.21 69.08
C GLU A 248 -5.06 -99.70 69.03
N ILE A 249 -4.01 -99.24 69.74
CA ILE A 249 -3.56 -97.85 69.68
C ILE A 249 -3.10 -97.49 68.27
N LYS A 250 -2.30 -98.36 67.65
CA LYS A 250 -1.82 -98.18 66.26
C LYS A 250 -2.99 -98.10 65.29
N LEU A 251 -3.96 -99.01 65.39
CA LEU A 251 -5.18 -98.99 64.57
C LEU A 251 -5.99 -97.70 64.76
N ARG A 252 -6.07 -97.17 65.98
CA ARG A 252 -6.76 -95.88 66.26
C ARG A 252 -5.99 -94.69 65.67
N MET A 253 -4.67 -94.69 65.75
CA MET A 253 -3.84 -93.66 65.11
C MET A 253 -3.95 -93.70 63.60
N ASP A 254 -3.88 -94.88 62.99
CA ASP A 254 -4.00 -95.07 61.54
C ASP A 254 -5.37 -94.59 61.04
N LYS A 255 -6.46 -94.94 61.75
CA LYS A 255 -7.81 -94.42 61.44
C LYS A 255 -7.91 -92.90 61.60
N SER A 256 -7.18 -92.29 62.53
CA SER A 256 -7.14 -90.84 62.71
C SER A 256 -6.38 -90.17 61.56
N ALA A 257 -5.23 -90.71 61.19
CA ALA A 257 -4.42 -90.25 60.06
C ALA A 257 -5.18 -90.37 58.74
N GLU A 258 -5.93 -91.46 58.53
CA GLU A 258 -6.74 -91.65 57.33
C GLU A 258 -7.89 -90.65 57.24
N ARG A 259 -8.53 -90.31 58.37
CA ARG A 259 -9.53 -89.22 58.43
C ARG A 259 -8.92 -87.87 58.11
N ALA A 260 -7.76 -87.55 58.69
CA ALA A 260 -7.04 -86.30 58.42
C ALA A 260 -6.65 -86.20 56.93
N LYS A 261 -6.15 -87.30 56.34
CA LYS A 261 -5.83 -87.39 54.91
C LYS A 261 -7.06 -87.19 54.04
N LYS A 262 -8.21 -87.80 54.37
CA LYS A 262 -9.48 -87.60 53.65
C LYS A 262 -9.96 -86.14 53.72
N VAL A 263 -9.81 -85.47 54.88
CA VAL A 263 -10.17 -84.05 55.03
C VAL A 263 -9.24 -83.14 54.22
N LEU A 264 -7.93 -83.40 54.22
CA LEU A 264 -6.95 -82.66 53.42
C LEU A 264 -7.21 -82.82 51.92
N ILE A 265 -7.48 -84.05 51.46
CA ILE A 265 -7.82 -84.33 50.06
C ILE A 265 -9.13 -83.62 49.68
N LYS A 266 -10.17 -83.64 50.52
CA LYS A 266 -11.40 -82.86 50.26
C LYS A 266 -11.16 -81.35 50.21
N LYS A 267 -10.29 -80.80 51.06
CA LYS A 267 -9.90 -79.38 51.02
C LYS A 267 -9.07 -79.04 49.77
N ALA A 268 -8.25 -79.96 49.28
CA ALA A 268 -7.50 -79.80 48.04
C ALA A 268 -8.40 -79.85 46.80
N LEU A 269 -9.28 -80.84 46.73
CA LEU A 269 -10.21 -81.04 45.62
C LEU A 269 -11.28 -79.94 45.52
N SER A 270 -11.65 -79.31 46.64
CA SER A 270 -12.58 -78.17 46.66
C SER A 270 -11.93 -76.83 46.25
N GLY A 271 -10.63 -76.81 45.94
CA GLY A 271 -9.92 -75.58 45.56
C GLY A 271 -9.72 -74.57 46.69
N ASN A 272 -10.20 -74.85 47.90
CA ASN A 272 -10.13 -74.00 49.10
C ASN A 272 -8.76 -74.04 49.81
N LEU A 273 -7.72 -74.54 49.14
CA LEU A 273 -6.35 -74.61 49.67
C LEU A 273 -5.56 -73.31 49.43
N LEU A 274 -6.01 -72.46 48.51
CA LEU A 274 -5.51 -71.10 48.38
C LEU A 274 -6.14 -70.24 49.48
N SER A 275 -5.31 -69.60 50.31
CA SER A 275 -5.78 -68.72 51.37
C SER A 275 -6.77 -67.69 50.80
N ASN A 276 -7.83 -67.37 51.55
CA ASN A 276 -8.76 -66.29 51.18
C ASN A 276 -8.04 -64.98 50.81
N ASN A 277 -6.81 -64.78 51.32
CA ASN A 277 -5.98 -63.62 51.00
C ASN A 277 -5.41 -63.65 49.58
N THR A 278 -4.97 -64.80 49.07
CA THR A 278 -4.44 -64.92 47.70
C THR A 278 -5.49 -64.65 46.63
N ASN A 279 -6.74 -65.09 46.83
CA ASN A 279 -7.84 -64.78 45.90
C ASN A 279 -8.29 -63.31 46.00
N LYS A 280 -8.33 -62.74 47.21
CA LYS A 280 -8.61 -61.30 47.39
C LYS A 280 -7.58 -60.41 46.70
N VAL A 281 -6.29 -60.70 46.85
CA VAL A 281 -5.21 -59.94 46.18
C VAL A 281 -5.31 -60.02 44.66
N ARG A 282 -5.62 -61.21 44.11
CA ARG A 282 -5.81 -61.39 42.67
C ARG A 282 -6.97 -60.56 42.14
N MET A 283 -8.14 -60.61 42.80
CA MET A 283 -9.31 -59.82 42.41
C MET A 283 -9.07 -58.32 42.52
N ILE A 284 -8.34 -57.85 43.54
CA ILE A 284 -7.97 -56.42 43.66
C ILE A 284 -7.04 -56.01 42.51
N LYS A 285 -6.07 -56.85 42.14
CA LYS A 285 -5.16 -56.57 41.02
C LYS A 285 -5.91 -56.52 39.68
N GLU A 286 -6.82 -57.45 39.44
CA GLU A 286 -7.69 -57.46 38.25
C GLU A 286 -8.61 -56.23 38.22
N GLY A 287 -9.22 -55.87 39.35
CA GLY A 287 -10.07 -54.67 39.46
C GLY A 287 -9.31 -53.38 39.19
N LEU A 288 -8.10 -53.22 39.76
CA LEU A 288 -7.22 -52.09 39.48
C LEU A 288 -6.81 -52.03 38.01
N SER A 289 -6.51 -53.18 37.38
CA SER A 289 -6.17 -53.25 35.96
C SER A 289 -7.33 -52.77 35.09
N ILE A 290 -8.55 -53.26 35.34
CA ILE A 290 -9.76 -52.85 34.61
C ILE A 290 -10.04 -51.36 34.79
N GLU A 291 -9.87 -50.82 36.00
CA GLU A 291 -10.09 -49.39 36.25
C GLU A 291 -9.03 -48.51 35.55
N THR A 292 -7.77 -48.94 35.52
CA THR A 292 -6.73 -48.22 34.77
C THR A 292 -6.99 -48.26 33.26
N GLU A 293 -7.45 -49.39 32.72
CA GLU A 293 -7.80 -49.53 31.32
C GLU A 293 -8.99 -48.65 30.94
N LYS A 294 -10.03 -48.60 31.78
CA LYS A 294 -11.17 -47.70 31.61
C LYS A 294 -10.75 -46.23 31.57
N LYS A 295 -9.88 -45.80 32.50
CA LYS A 295 -9.32 -44.43 32.52
C LYS A 295 -8.50 -44.14 31.27
N ASN A 296 -7.76 -45.11 30.75
CA ASN A 296 -7.00 -44.95 29.50
C ASN A 296 -7.91 -44.83 28.28
N ILE A 297 -8.99 -45.63 28.21
CA ILE A 297 -10.01 -45.54 27.17
C ILE A 297 -10.70 -44.16 27.19
N GLU A 298 -11.09 -43.67 28.36
CA GLU A 298 -11.68 -42.32 28.52
C GLU A 298 -10.71 -41.21 28.05
N LYS A 299 -9.42 -41.33 28.37
CA LYS A 299 -8.39 -40.40 27.86
C LYS A 299 -8.28 -40.44 26.34
N LEU A 300 -8.28 -41.63 25.74
CA LEU A 300 -8.24 -41.79 24.27
C LEU A 300 -9.46 -41.18 23.59
N PHE A 301 -10.66 -41.39 24.14
CA PHE A 301 -11.88 -40.76 23.62
C PHE A 301 -11.82 -39.23 23.72
N LYS A 302 -11.29 -38.70 24.83
CA LYS A 302 -11.09 -37.25 24.98
C LYS A 302 -10.11 -36.70 23.95
N ILE A 303 -8.95 -37.35 23.75
CA ILE A 303 -7.96 -36.94 22.74
C ILE A 303 -8.57 -36.96 21.34
N LYS A 304 -9.33 -38.02 21.00
CA LYS A 304 -10.02 -38.12 19.71
C LYS A 304 -11.01 -36.97 19.52
N LYS A 305 -11.79 -36.64 20.54
CA LYS A 305 -12.74 -35.51 20.50
C LYS A 305 -12.02 -34.17 20.32
N ASP A 306 -10.98 -33.93 21.11
CA ASP A 306 -10.19 -32.69 21.03
C ASP A 306 -9.53 -32.52 19.65
N LEU A 307 -9.05 -33.61 19.04
CA LEU A 307 -8.53 -33.63 17.67
C LEU A 307 -9.60 -33.32 16.63
N MET A 308 -10.80 -33.91 16.73
CA MET A 308 -11.91 -33.61 15.83
C MET A 308 -12.33 -32.14 15.93
N ASP A 309 -12.47 -31.61 17.15
CA ASP A 309 -12.81 -30.20 17.37
C ASP A 309 -11.71 -29.26 16.86
N SER A 310 -10.44 -29.66 16.98
CA SER A 310 -9.30 -28.91 16.42
C SER A 310 -9.34 -28.88 14.89
N ASN A 311 -9.57 -30.04 14.25
CA ASN A 311 -9.69 -30.13 12.79
C ASN A 311 -10.87 -29.31 12.27
N LYS A 312 -12.02 -29.36 12.95
CA LYS A 312 -13.17 -28.52 12.61
C LYS A 312 -12.85 -27.03 12.66
N ARG A 313 -12.16 -26.57 13.72
CA ARG A 313 -11.70 -25.16 13.82
C ARG A 313 -10.73 -24.80 12.69
N ARG A 314 -9.84 -25.73 12.31
CA ARG A 314 -8.89 -25.53 11.21
C ARG A 314 -9.62 -25.39 9.87
N GLU A 315 -10.61 -26.25 9.59
CA GLU A 315 -11.42 -26.16 8.38
C GLU A 315 -12.24 -24.88 8.32
N GLU A 316 -12.87 -24.47 9.42
CA GLU A 316 -13.60 -23.20 9.51
C GLU A 316 -12.67 -22.00 9.25
N PHE A 317 -11.44 -22.04 9.77
CA PHE A 317 -10.44 -21.01 9.51
C PHE A 317 -10.02 -20.98 8.04
N LEU A 318 -9.71 -22.14 7.45
CA LEU A 318 -9.35 -22.26 6.04
C LEU A 318 -10.48 -21.75 5.13
N PHE A 319 -11.74 -22.05 5.44
CA PHE A 319 -12.89 -21.57 4.70
C PHE A 319 -13.01 -20.04 4.76
N ARG A 320 -12.87 -19.44 5.95
CA ARG A 320 -12.90 -17.98 6.12
C ARG A 320 -11.76 -17.30 5.37
N GLU A 321 -10.57 -17.89 5.39
CA GLU A 321 -9.40 -17.34 4.72
C GLU A 321 -9.53 -17.42 3.20
N LYS A 322 -10.02 -18.54 2.65
CA LYS A 322 -10.36 -18.68 1.23
C LYS A 322 -11.37 -17.62 0.79
N LYS A 323 -12.42 -17.38 1.58
CA LYS A 323 -13.41 -16.34 1.31
C LYS A 323 -12.79 -14.94 1.31
N ARG A 324 -11.91 -14.64 2.29
CA ARG A 324 -11.21 -13.35 2.37
C ARG A 324 -10.29 -13.13 1.17
N ILE A 325 -9.55 -14.16 0.74
CA ILE A 325 -8.69 -14.09 -0.45
C ILE A 325 -9.53 -13.80 -1.70
N ALA A 326 -10.64 -14.51 -1.90
CA ALA A 326 -11.54 -14.29 -3.03
C ALA A 326 -12.12 -12.86 -3.06
N GLU A 327 -12.55 -12.33 -1.91
CA GLU A 327 -13.03 -10.95 -1.80
C GLU A 327 -11.93 -9.92 -2.09
N ASN A 328 -10.70 -10.18 -1.63
CA ASN A 328 -9.56 -9.31 -1.91
C ASN A 328 -9.20 -9.31 -3.39
N MET A 329 -9.17 -10.47 -4.05
CA MET A 329 -8.91 -10.60 -5.49
C MET A 329 -9.95 -9.83 -6.30
N LYS A 330 -11.25 -10.01 -6.00
CA LYS A 330 -12.33 -9.28 -6.65
C LYS A 330 -12.20 -7.76 -6.47
N ASN A 331 -11.83 -7.31 -5.27
CA ASN A 331 -11.62 -5.88 -5.01
C ASN A 331 -10.39 -5.34 -5.77
N GLN A 332 -9.36 -6.14 -5.98
CA GLN A 332 -8.18 -5.77 -6.75
C GLN A 332 -8.49 -5.67 -8.24
N GLU A 333 -9.27 -6.60 -8.79
CA GLU A 333 -9.77 -6.54 -10.18
C GLU A 333 -10.65 -5.31 -10.44
N ILE A 334 -11.55 -4.97 -9.50
CA ILE A 334 -12.38 -3.77 -9.63
C ILE A 334 -11.51 -2.51 -9.63
N LYS A 335 -10.48 -2.45 -8.78
CA LYS A 335 -9.54 -1.32 -8.75
C LYS A 335 -8.71 -1.22 -10.02
N SER A 336 -8.19 -2.33 -10.55
CA SER A 336 -7.41 -2.31 -11.79
C SER A 336 -8.28 -1.87 -12.97
N CYS A 337 -9.51 -2.36 -13.08
CA CYS A 337 -10.46 -1.92 -14.10
C CYS A 337 -10.79 -0.43 -14.00
N ALA A 338 -10.98 0.10 -12.79
CA ALA A 338 -11.23 1.53 -12.59
C ALA A 338 -10.04 2.39 -13.01
N VAL A 339 -8.82 2.00 -12.63
CA VAL A 339 -7.58 2.69 -13.03
C VAL A 339 -7.41 2.66 -14.55
N GLN A 340 -7.70 1.54 -15.20
CA GLN A 340 -7.59 1.42 -16.65
C GLN A 340 -8.57 2.36 -17.38
N LYS A 341 -9.82 2.48 -16.90
CA LYS A 341 -10.77 3.46 -17.43
C LYS A 341 -10.33 4.91 -17.24
N GLU A 342 -9.67 5.22 -16.12
CA GLU A 342 -9.10 6.57 -15.91
C GLU A 342 -7.96 6.86 -16.89
N ILE A 343 -7.10 5.88 -17.17
CA ILE A 343 -6.01 6.00 -18.16
C ILE A 343 -6.59 6.20 -19.57
N GLU A 344 -7.56 5.38 -19.98
CA GLU A 344 -8.23 5.50 -21.28
C GLU A 344 -8.89 6.87 -21.45
N LYS A 345 -9.59 7.35 -20.42
CA LYS A 345 -10.20 8.69 -20.42
C LYS A 345 -9.15 9.80 -20.53
N ALA A 346 -8.06 9.71 -19.76
CA ALA A 346 -6.98 10.70 -19.83
C ALA A 346 -6.29 10.73 -21.19
N GLN A 347 -6.19 9.56 -21.85
CA GLN A 347 -5.64 9.46 -23.20
C GLN A 347 -6.59 10.08 -24.25
N ALA A 348 -7.89 9.80 -24.17
CA ALA A 348 -8.89 10.43 -25.03
C ALA A 348 -8.94 11.97 -24.85
N ASP A 349 -8.87 12.46 -23.61
CA ASP A 349 -8.83 13.89 -23.31
C ASP A 349 -7.56 14.56 -23.90
N LYS A 350 -6.42 13.85 -23.88
CA LYS A 350 -5.16 14.31 -24.48
C LYS A 350 -5.25 14.38 -26.00
N GLU A 351 -5.85 13.39 -26.65
CA GLU A 351 -6.07 13.38 -28.10
C GLU A 351 -6.99 14.52 -28.53
N LYS A 352 -8.11 14.72 -27.82
CA LYS A 352 -9.03 15.84 -28.07
C LYS A 352 -8.34 17.20 -27.94
N MET A 353 -7.52 17.39 -26.91
CA MET A 353 -6.72 18.62 -26.73
C MET A 353 -5.71 18.85 -27.86
N LEU A 354 -5.14 17.79 -28.44
CA LEU A 354 -4.24 17.89 -29.59
C LEU A 354 -5.02 18.28 -30.86
N GLU A 355 -6.19 17.69 -31.06
CA GLU A 355 -7.08 18.01 -32.18
C GLU A 355 -7.56 19.47 -32.12
N GLU A 356 -8.03 19.94 -30.95
CA GLU A 356 -8.43 21.34 -30.74
C GLU A 356 -7.28 22.33 -31.01
N LYS A 357 -6.05 21.99 -30.59
CA LYS A 357 -4.85 22.79 -30.90
C LYS A 357 -4.54 22.80 -32.40
N SER A 358 -4.72 21.67 -33.08
CA SER A 358 -4.51 21.57 -34.54
C SER A 358 -5.49 22.47 -35.29
N ILE A 359 -6.79 22.39 -34.93
CA ILE A 359 -7.85 23.24 -35.50
C ILE A 359 -7.54 24.73 -35.28
N LEU A 360 -7.10 25.10 -34.07
CA LEU A 360 -6.74 26.48 -33.77
C LEU A 360 -5.54 26.96 -34.61
N LYS A 361 -4.52 26.11 -34.77
CA LYS A 361 -3.35 26.42 -35.61
C LYS A 361 -3.75 26.63 -37.07
N GLU A 362 -4.64 25.80 -37.60
CA GLU A 362 -5.14 25.96 -38.98
C GLU A 362 -5.92 27.26 -39.15
N LYS A 363 -6.80 27.61 -38.20
CA LYS A 363 -7.54 28.89 -38.20
C LYS A 363 -6.60 30.09 -38.21
N MET A 364 -5.61 30.11 -37.31
CA MET A 364 -4.61 31.19 -37.26
C MET A 364 -3.82 31.29 -38.57
N THR A 365 -3.47 30.16 -39.17
CA THR A 365 -2.74 30.15 -40.45
C THR A 365 -3.57 30.76 -41.57
N LYS A 366 -4.88 30.45 -41.63
CA LYS A 366 -5.82 31.05 -42.59
C LYS A 366 -5.98 32.56 -42.37
N GLU A 367 -6.09 33.01 -41.11
CA GLU A 367 -6.16 34.44 -40.78
C GLU A 367 -4.90 35.20 -41.17
N ILE A 368 -3.71 34.68 -40.83
CA ILE A 368 -2.43 35.29 -41.20
C ILE A 368 -2.32 35.41 -42.72
N LYS A 369 -2.65 34.34 -43.46
CA LYS A 369 -2.66 34.37 -44.93
C LYS A 369 -3.61 35.45 -45.46
N GLY A 370 -4.82 35.54 -44.91
CA GLY A 370 -5.79 36.56 -45.29
C GLY A 370 -5.33 38.00 -45.03
N VAL A 371 -4.57 38.24 -43.96
CA VAL A 371 -3.96 39.55 -43.68
C VAL A 371 -2.86 39.88 -44.68
N ILE A 372 -1.98 38.90 -44.99
CA ILE A 372 -0.91 39.06 -45.96
C ILE A 372 -1.46 39.36 -47.36
N ASP A 373 -2.48 38.60 -47.80
CA ASP A 373 -3.10 38.77 -49.11
C ASP A 373 -3.75 40.17 -49.27
N LYS A 374 -4.43 40.66 -48.22
CA LYS A 374 -4.94 42.05 -48.19
C LYS A 374 -3.81 43.08 -48.29
N GLY A 375 -2.69 42.84 -47.60
CA GLY A 375 -1.50 43.69 -47.69
C GLY A 375 -0.96 43.78 -49.12
N TYR A 376 -0.83 42.64 -49.81
CA TYR A 376 -0.42 42.59 -51.22
C TYR A 376 -1.39 43.30 -52.15
N GLN A 377 -2.71 43.12 -51.97
CA GLN A 377 -3.72 43.81 -52.77
C GLN A 377 -3.62 45.33 -52.62
N VAL A 378 -3.47 45.83 -51.38
CA VAL A 378 -3.32 47.27 -51.13
C VAL A 378 -2.02 47.82 -51.75
N MET A 379 -0.91 47.09 -51.65
CA MET A 379 0.36 47.50 -52.28
C MET A 379 0.25 47.53 -53.81
N SER A 380 -0.36 46.51 -54.42
CA SER A 380 -0.62 46.44 -55.85
C SER A 380 -1.48 47.62 -56.31
N PHE A 381 -2.57 47.92 -55.60
CA PHE A 381 -3.41 49.08 -55.89
C PHE A 381 -2.64 50.39 -55.78
N LYS A 382 -1.84 50.59 -54.72
CA LYS A 382 -0.97 51.77 -54.58
C LYS A 382 0.07 51.88 -55.70
N ALA A 383 0.58 50.77 -56.21
CA ALA A 383 1.50 50.77 -57.35
C ALA A 383 0.79 51.18 -58.65
N GLN A 384 -0.42 50.65 -58.89
CA GLN A 384 -1.25 51.04 -60.04
C GLN A 384 -1.63 52.52 -60.02
N MET A 385 -2.02 53.06 -58.86
CA MET A 385 -2.33 54.49 -58.72
C MET A 385 -1.09 55.35 -59.01
N ARG A 386 0.08 55.01 -58.45
CA ARG A 386 1.33 55.72 -58.75
C ARG A 386 1.71 55.68 -60.22
N LYS A 387 1.51 54.55 -60.91
CA LYS A 387 1.74 54.44 -62.36
C LYS A 387 0.82 55.37 -63.14
N ARG A 388 -0.47 55.42 -62.78
CA ARG A 388 -1.45 56.32 -63.41
C ARG A 388 -1.08 57.79 -63.19
N ASP A 389 -0.65 58.17 -61.99
CA ASP A 389 -0.22 59.54 -61.69
C ASP A 389 1.04 59.93 -62.50
N GLN A 390 1.99 59.00 -62.67
CA GLN A 390 3.16 59.20 -63.51
C GLN A 390 2.80 59.38 -64.98
N GLU A 391 1.87 58.58 -65.52
CA GLU A 391 1.36 58.73 -66.90
C GLU A 391 0.65 60.07 -67.10
N VAL A 392 -0.18 60.51 -66.15
CA VAL A 392 -0.85 61.81 -66.20
C VAL A 392 0.15 62.96 -66.19
N ASN A 393 1.16 62.91 -65.32
CA ASN A 393 2.22 63.91 -65.28
C ASN A 393 3.05 63.94 -66.57
N LEU A 394 3.39 62.79 -67.13
CA LEU A 394 4.10 62.70 -68.41
C LEU A 394 3.29 63.35 -69.54
N ASN A 395 2.00 63.03 -69.63
CA ASN A 395 1.09 63.61 -70.64
C ASN A 395 0.96 65.13 -70.48
N ARG A 396 0.91 65.62 -69.23
CA ARG A 396 0.88 67.05 -68.94
C ARG A 396 2.17 67.74 -69.41
N LEU A 397 3.33 67.19 -69.07
CA LEU A 397 4.63 67.74 -69.48
C LEU A 397 4.79 67.73 -71.01
N GLN A 398 4.33 66.68 -71.69
CA GLN A 398 4.33 66.62 -73.16
C GLN A 398 3.45 67.71 -73.77
N LYS A 399 2.24 67.94 -73.24
CA LYS A 399 1.37 69.04 -73.68
C LYS A 399 2.03 70.41 -73.45
N GLU A 400 2.55 70.66 -72.25
CA GLU A 400 3.24 71.92 -71.92
C GLU A 400 4.44 72.16 -72.85
N SER A 401 5.21 71.11 -73.17
CA SER A 401 6.31 71.16 -74.14
C SER A 401 5.83 71.48 -75.56
N ILE A 402 4.75 70.85 -76.02
CA ILE A 402 4.15 71.13 -77.34
C ILE A 402 3.68 72.58 -77.41
N THR A 403 2.93 73.04 -76.41
CA THR A 403 2.43 74.43 -76.37
C THR A 403 3.59 75.44 -76.30
N ALA A 404 4.65 75.15 -75.54
CA ALA A 404 5.85 75.97 -75.50
C ALA A 404 6.56 76.03 -76.86
N ARG A 405 6.63 74.90 -77.57
CA ARG A 405 7.17 74.81 -78.94
C ARG A 405 6.32 75.62 -79.93
N GLU A 406 5.00 75.48 -79.88
CA GLU A 406 4.07 76.25 -80.73
C GLU A 406 4.21 77.75 -80.50
N LYS A 407 4.27 78.20 -79.25
CA LYS A 407 4.52 79.62 -78.92
C LYS A 407 5.87 80.13 -79.45
N ARG A 408 6.92 79.30 -79.43
CA ARG A 408 8.21 79.65 -80.03
C ARG A 408 8.12 79.76 -81.55
N LEU A 409 7.48 78.81 -82.21
CA LEU A 409 7.26 78.85 -83.66
C LEU A 409 6.43 80.07 -84.08
N GLU A 410 5.39 80.41 -83.31
CA GLU A 410 4.57 81.59 -83.57
C GLU A 410 5.37 82.88 -83.40
N LYS A 411 6.22 82.98 -82.37
CA LYS A 411 7.16 84.10 -82.24
C LYS A 411 8.09 84.22 -83.46
N ILE A 412 8.62 83.10 -83.95
CA ILE A 412 9.48 83.07 -85.14
C ILE A 412 8.71 83.59 -86.36
N ARG A 413 7.48 83.10 -86.60
CA ARG A 413 6.61 83.56 -87.70
C ARG A 413 6.32 85.06 -87.62
N LEU A 414 6.01 85.59 -86.44
CA LEU A 414 5.77 87.01 -86.24
C LEU A 414 7.03 87.85 -86.47
N THR A 415 8.21 87.38 -86.06
CA THR A 415 9.47 88.07 -86.39
C THR A 415 9.80 88.01 -87.87
N GLU A 416 9.51 86.90 -88.55
CA GLU A 416 9.69 86.78 -90.01
C GLU A 416 8.74 87.71 -90.78
N SER A 417 7.49 87.87 -90.35
CA SER A 417 6.54 88.81 -90.98
C SER A 417 6.93 90.28 -90.76
N LEU A 418 7.39 90.63 -89.56
CA LEU A 418 7.94 91.96 -89.24
C LEU A 418 9.19 92.28 -90.07
N ASN A 419 10.07 91.30 -90.27
CA ASN A 419 11.28 91.47 -91.09
C ASN A 419 10.95 91.61 -92.58
N LYS A 420 9.92 90.91 -93.09
CA LYS A 420 9.43 91.08 -94.47
C LYS A 420 8.84 92.49 -94.70
N SER A 421 8.03 93.01 -93.77
CA SER A 421 7.42 94.34 -93.94
C SER A 421 8.43 95.48 -93.86
N LYS A 422 9.53 95.31 -93.11
CA LYS A 422 10.62 96.29 -93.06
C LYS A 422 11.47 96.25 -94.34
N GLY A 423 11.76 95.06 -94.85
CA GLY A 423 12.45 94.87 -96.12
C GLY A 423 11.71 95.47 -97.32
N GLU A 424 10.38 95.36 -97.37
CA GLU A 424 9.57 95.98 -98.43
C GLU A 424 9.60 97.52 -98.40
N ASN A 425 9.56 98.12 -97.21
CA ASN A 425 9.63 99.58 -97.06
C ASN A 425 11.01 100.16 -97.41
N ASP A 426 12.08 99.45 -97.07
CA ASP A 426 13.44 99.88 -97.40
C ASP A 426 13.73 99.73 -98.90
N ILE A 427 13.22 98.67 -99.56
CA ILE A 427 13.29 98.51 -101.03
C ILE A 427 12.52 99.61 -101.74
N LYS A 428 11.33 99.98 -101.25
CA LYS A 428 10.53 101.06 -101.83
C LYS A 428 11.25 102.41 -101.76
N LYS A 429 11.89 102.73 -100.63
CA LYS A 429 12.69 103.97 -100.48
C LYS A 429 13.91 104.01 -101.40
N VAL A 430 14.58 102.88 -101.62
CA VAL A 430 15.71 102.79 -102.56
C VAL A 430 15.22 102.98 -104.00
N LYS A 431 14.09 102.35 -104.36
CA LYS A 431 13.46 102.52 -105.67
C LYS A 431 13.04 103.98 -105.92
N ASP A 432 12.39 104.61 -104.95
CA ASP A 432 11.95 106.00 -105.07
C ASP A 432 13.14 106.98 -105.18
N ARG A 433 14.29 106.69 -104.53
CA ARG A 433 15.54 107.45 -104.72
C ARG A 433 16.16 107.26 -106.11
N LEU A 434 16.24 106.02 -106.59
CA LEU A 434 16.75 105.71 -107.93
C LEU A 434 15.89 106.33 -109.04
N GLU A 435 14.56 106.31 -108.89
CA GLU A 435 13.67 106.98 -109.84
C GLU A 435 13.83 108.50 -109.83
N ALA A 436 14.16 109.10 -108.68
CA ALA A 436 14.47 110.53 -108.58
C ALA A 436 15.81 110.88 -109.22
N GLU A 437 16.86 110.07 -109.00
CA GLU A 437 18.19 110.25 -109.62
C GLU A 437 18.14 110.13 -111.14
N ILE A 438 17.41 109.14 -111.68
CA ILE A 438 17.22 108.97 -113.13
C ILE A 438 16.50 110.18 -113.75
N ARG A 439 15.49 110.77 -113.07
CA ARG A 439 14.81 111.98 -113.54
C ARG A 439 15.74 113.19 -113.58
N THR A 440 16.65 113.33 -112.61
CA THR A 440 17.66 114.39 -112.60
C THR A 440 18.75 114.19 -113.65
N GLU A 441 19.17 112.95 -113.94
CA GLU A 441 20.15 112.66 -114.99
C GLU A 441 19.60 112.90 -116.40
N ILE A 442 18.33 112.54 -116.66
CA ILE A 442 17.68 112.82 -117.95
C ILE A 442 17.48 114.33 -118.16
N SER A 443 17.25 115.10 -117.10
CA SER A 443 17.14 116.57 -117.17
C SER A 443 18.48 117.26 -117.44
N ASN A 444 19.61 116.68 -117.01
CA ASN A 444 20.93 117.26 -117.22
C ASN A 444 21.50 116.93 -118.62
N ASN A 445 21.17 115.77 -119.18
CA ASN A 445 21.74 115.30 -120.46
C ASN A 445 21.07 115.85 -121.73
N ASN A 446 19.94 116.55 -121.64
CA ASN A 446 19.32 117.22 -122.80
C ASN A 446 19.58 118.75 -122.86
N SER A 447 20.48 119.28 -122.01
CA SER A 447 20.93 120.68 -122.06
C SER A 447 22.22 120.91 -122.88
N ILE A 448 22.75 119.85 -123.49
CA ILE A 448 23.98 119.87 -124.31
C ILE A 448 23.67 119.28 -125.69
N PHE A 449 22.86 119.98 -126.47
CA PHE A 449 22.85 119.99 -127.96
C PHE A 449 21.83 121.06 -128.38
N LEU A 450 22.30 122.32 -128.38
CA LEU A 450 21.83 123.36 -129.31
C LEU A 450 22.66 123.23 -130.59
#